data_AF-A0A1G8B4Z2-F1
#
_entry.id   AF-A0A1G8B4Z2-F1
#
_cell.length_a   1.000
_cell.length_b   1.000
_cell.length_c   1.000
_cell.angle_alpha   90.00
_cell.angle_beta   90.00
_cell.angle_gamma   90.00
#
_symmetry.space_group_name_H-M   'P 1'
#
loop_
_entity.id
_entity.type
_entity.pdbx_description
1 polymer ?
#
loop_
_entity_poly.entity_id
_entity_poly.type
_entity_poly.pdbx_seq_one_letter_code
_entity_poly.pdbx_strand_id
1 'polypeptide(L)'
;MPPHRAGSRCQFICVKKAEATAELNHLFAQGRVAMETLRFDPEAQEKFLAKVDRLAPGHPLDRTFRSLTLVYGILLKDGVPLTPASLFAFAKVSLLHAVTALEGMGVRVEIVSISRTSVTGMVTSEGRADASS
;
A
#
# COMPACT_ATOMS: atom_id res chain seq x y z
N MET A 1 -7.44 -1.48 29.75
CA MET A 1 -6.89 -2.27 28.63
C MET A 1 -6.12 -1.30 27.74
N PRO A 2 -4.79 -1.41 27.58
CA PRO A 2 -4.04 -0.47 26.75
C PRO A 2 -4.30 -0.77 25.26
N PRO A 3 -4.28 0.25 24.38
CA PRO A 3 -4.43 0.04 22.95
C PRO A 3 -3.24 -0.77 22.44
N HIS A 4 -3.53 -1.81 21.67
CA HIS A 4 -2.53 -2.63 20.99
C HIS A 4 -1.55 -1.72 20.25
N ARG A 5 -0.29 -1.70 20.68
CA ARG A 5 0.81 -1.11 19.91
C ARG A 5 0.70 -1.65 18.49
N ALA A 6 0.73 -0.75 17.51
CA ALA A 6 0.78 -1.10 16.10
C ALA A 6 1.94 -2.07 15.87
N GLY A 7 1.64 -3.37 15.85
CA GLY A 7 2.52 -4.34 15.23
C GLY A 7 2.72 -3.85 13.80
N SER A 8 3.98 -3.82 13.35
CA SER A 8 4.35 -3.48 11.98
C SER A 8 3.36 -4.15 11.05
N ARG A 9 2.43 -3.38 10.47
CA ARG A 9 1.38 -3.96 9.63
C ARG A 9 2.13 -4.63 8.49
N CYS A 10 1.94 -5.93 8.32
CA CYS A 10 2.51 -6.68 7.21
C CYS A 10 1.90 -6.11 5.91
N GLN A 11 2.55 -5.07 5.38
CA GLN A 11 2.04 -4.25 4.28
C GLN A 11 2.72 -4.66 2.98
N PHE A 12 1.89 -4.98 2.00
CA PHE A 12 2.28 -5.17 0.62
C PHE A 12 1.90 -3.93 -0.15
N ILE A 13 2.87 -3.25 -0.75
CA ILE A 13 2.65 -1.96 -1.39
C ILE A 13 2.83 -2.13 -2.90
N CYS A 14 1.74 -1.93 -3.65
CA CYS A 14 1.75 -1.93 -5.10
C CYS A 14 1.63 -0.49 -5.58
N VAL A 15 2.71 0.04 -6.18
CA VAL A 15 2.77 1.43 -6.65
C VAL A 15 2.71 1.49 -8.16
N LYS A 16 1.86 2.36 -8.72
CA LYS A 16 1.83 2.61 -10.17
C LYS A 16 1.47 4.04 -10.53
N LYS A 17 2.16 4.56 -11.55
CA LYS A 17 1.73 5.75 -12.29
C LYS A 17 0.70 5.31 -13.32
N ALA A 18 -0.47 5.95 -13.31
CA ALA A 18 -1.55 5.65 -14.24
C ALA A 18 -1.88 6.87 -15.11
N GLU A 19 -1.87 6.64 -16.42
CA GLU A 19 -2.30 7.64 -17.41
C GLU A 19 -3.66 7.27 -18.01
N ALA A 20 -4.00 5.98 -18.01
CA ALA A 20 -5.32 5.47 -18.37
C ALA A 20 -5.85 4.38 -17.43
N THR A 21 -7.07 3.94 -17.71
CA THR A 21 -7.80 2.88 -16.98
C THR A 21 -7.03 1.55 -16.98
N ALA A 22 -6.38 1.20 -18.08
CA ALA A 22 -5.74 -0.11 -18.25
C ALA A 22 -4.67 -0.34 -17.18
N GLU A 23 -3.87 0.68 -16.88
CA GLU A 23 -2.79 0.63 -15.90
C GLU A 23 -3.31 0.38 -14.49
N LEU A 24 -4.43 1.01 -14.13
CA LEU A 24 -5.10 0.79 -12.84
C LEU A 24 -5.69 -0.61 -12.76
N ASN A 25 -6.34 -1.08 -13.82
CA ASN A 25 -6.89 -2.44 -13.84
C ASN A 25 -5.78 -3.49 -13.67
N HIS A 26 -4.63 -3.30 -14.32
CA HIS A 26 -3.46 -4.14 -14.13
C HIS A 26 -2.92 -4.07 -12.69
N LEU A 27 -2.89 -2.88 -12.07
CA LEU A 27 -2.47 -2.73 -10.68
C LEU A 27 -3.38 -3.53 -9.73
N PHE A 28 -4.69 -3.38 -9.88
CA PHE A 28 -5.67 -4.07 -9.03
C PHE A 28 -5.62 -5.59 -9.22
N ALA A 29 -5.48 -6.05 -10.46
CA ALA A 29 -5.31 -7.47 -10.75
C ALA A 29 -4.01 -8.02 -10.14
N GLN A 30 -2.91 -7.28 -10.27
CA GLN A 30 -1.61 -7.67 -9.70
C GLN A 30 -1.67 -7.80 -8.18
N GLY A 31 -2.24 -6.81 -7.49
CA GLY A 31 -2.38 -6.84 -6.03
C GLY A 31 -3.28 -7.97 -5.56
N ARG A 32 -4.42 -8.20 -6.24
CA ARG A 32 -5.32 -9.32 -5.96
C ARG A 32 -4.63 -10.68 -6.11
N VAL A 33 -3.98 -10.92 -7.25
CA VAL A 33 -3.29 -12.19 -7.53
C VAL A 33 -2.16 -12.41 -6.52
N ALA A 34 -1.37 -11.39 -6.19
CA ALA A 34 -0.30 -11.52 -5.21
C ALA A 34 -0.83 -11.97 -3.83
N MET A 35 -1.94 -11.40 -3.38
CA MET A 35 -2.56 -11.77 -2.10
C MET A 35 -3.22 -13.15 -2.14
N GLU A 36 -3.85 -13.51 -3.26
CA GLU A 36 -4.42 -14.84 -3.47
C GLU A 36 -3.33 -15.92 -3.43
N THR A 37 -2.22 -15.71 -4.15
CA THR A 37 -1.04 -16.58 -4.11
C THR A 37 -0.48 -16.69 -2.70
N LEU A 38 -0.24 -15.57 -2.01
CA LEU A 38 0.27 -15.60 -0.64
C LEU A 38 -0.71 -16.26 0.34
N ARG A 39 -2.02 -16.22 0.09
CA ARG A 39 -3.01 -16.84 0.99
C ARG A 39 -3.14 -18.34 0.77
N PHE A 40 -3.11 -18.79 -0.48
CA PHE A 40 -3.55 -20.14 -0.84
C PHE A 40 -2.46 -21.04 -1.44
N ASP A 41 -1.28 -20.52 -1.74
CA ASP A 41 -0.15 -21.30 -2.29
C ASP A 41 0.98 -21.42 -1.24
N PRO A 42 1.08 -22.57 -0.54
CA PRO A 42 2.12 -22.80 0.46
C PRO A 42 3.55 -22.78 -0.11
N GLU A 43 3.72 -23.22 -1.36
CA GLU A 43 5.03 -23.24 -2.01
C GLU A 43 5.48 -21.80 -2.32
N ALA A 44 4.56 -20.96 -2.79
CA ALA A 44 4.83 -19.54 -2.99
C ALA A 44 5.13 -18.82 -1.67
N GLN A 45 4.44 -19.15 -0.57
CA GLN A 45 4.73 -18.61 0.76
C GLN A 45 6.16 -18.95 1.21
N GLU A 46 6.57 -20.22 1.07
CA GLU A 46 7.92 -20.67 1.45
C GLU A 46 8.99 -19.95 0.65
N LYS A 47 8.84 -19.90 -0.69
CA LYS A 47 9.78 -19.20 -1.58
C LYS A 47 9.84 -17.70 -1.29
N PHE A 48 8.71 -17.09 -0.96
CA PHE A 48 8.66 -15.67 -0.60
C PHE A 48 9.40 -15.41 0.72
N LEU A 49 9.14 -16.21 1.76
CA LEU A 49 9.84 -16.08 3.05
C LEU A 49 11.35 -16.29 2.91
N ALA A 50 11.79 -17.31 2.16
CA ALA A 50 13.21 -17.54 1.88
C ALA A 50 13.84 -16.35 1.16
N LYS A 51 13.12 -15.70 0.24
CA LYS A 51 13.59 -14.51 -0.46
C LYS A 51 13.69 -13.30 0.47
N VAL A 52 12.71 -13.10 1.37
CA VAL A 52 12.74 -12.04 2.39
C VAL A 52 13.94 -12.24 3.32
N ASP A 53 14.15 -13.46 3.82
CA ASP A 53 15.26 -13.77 4.72
C ASP A 53 16.63 -13.50 4.09
N ARG A 54 16.75 -13.76 2.79
CA ARG A 54 17.97 -13.49 2.03
C ARG A 54 18.21 -11.99 1.77
N LEU A 55 17.17 -11.23 1.46
CA LEU A 55 17.29 -9.83 1.04
C LEU A 55 17.21 -8.84 2.20
N ALA A 56 16.47 -9.17 3.25
CA ALA A 56 16.26 -8.36 4.44
C ALA A 56 16.27 -9.25 5.69
N PRO A 57 17.44 -9.75 6.11
CA PRO A 57 17.56 -10.54 7.33
C PRO A 57 16.98 -9.80 8.54
N GLY A 58 16.14 -10.47 9.33
CA GLY A 58 15.50 -9.87 10.50
C GLY A 58 14.32 -8.93 10.19
N HIS A 59 13.80 -8.94 8.95
CA HIS A 59 12.60 -8.18 8.62
C HIS A 59 11.42 -8.58 9.55
N PRO A 60 10.67 -7.62 10.12
CA PRO A 60 9.60 -7.88 11.10
C PRO A 60 8.31 -8.39 10.43
N LEU A 61 8.43 -9.17 9.34
CA LEU A 61 7.29 -9.70 8.59
C LEU A 61 6.57 -10.76 9.44
N ASP A 62 5.23 -10.67 9.52
CA ASP A 62 4.42 -11.76 10.06
C ASP A 62 4.43 -12.95 9.10
N ARG A 63 5.19 -13.98 9.46
CA ARG A 63 5.34 -15.22 8.66
C ARG A 63 4.07 -16.06 8.60
N THR A 64 3.08 -15.79 9.46
CA THR A 64 1.82 -16.52 9.45
C THR A 64 0.84 -16.00 8.40
N PHE A 65 1.13 -14.82 7.82
CA PHE A 65 0.28 -14.14 6.83
C PHE A 65 -1.19 -14.04 7.27
N ARG A 66 -1.46 -14.02 8.57
CA ARG A 66 -2.83 -13.98 9.10
C ARG A 66 -3.45 -12.60 8.92
N SER A 67 -2.66 -11.55 9.11
CA SER A 67 -3.09 -10.16 9.01
C SER A 67 -2.34 -9.44 7.89
N LEU A 68 -2.86 -9.58 6.66
CA LEU A 68 -2.30 -8.94 5.48
C LEU A 68 -2.95 -7.57 5.26
N THR A 69 -2.13 -6.56 4.95
CA THR A 69 -2.60 -5.29 4.42
C THR A 69 -2.02 -5.09 3.02
N LEU A 70 -2.89 -4.87 2.03
CA LEU A 70 -2.49 -4.49 0.68
C LEU A 70 -2.72 -2.99 0.49
N VAL A 71 -1.69 -2.27 0.07
CA VAL A 71 -1.71 -0.83 -0.18
C VAL A 71 -1.56 -0.57 -1.67
N TYR A 72 -2.55 0.04 -2.31
CA TYR A 72 -2.45 0.56 -3.67
C TYR A 72 -1.98 2.01 -3.64
N GLY A 73 -0.72 2.25 -4.02
CA GLY A 73 -0.17 3.58 -4.23
C GLY A 73 -0.36 4.03 -5.68
N ILE A 74 -1.17 5.07 -5.89
CA ILE A 74 -1.55 5.49 -7.25
C ILE A 74 -1.10 6.93 -7.49
N LEU A 75 -0.27 7.13 -8.51
CA LEU A 75 0.06 8.45 -9.04
C LEU A 75 -0.73 8.67 -10.34
N LEU A 76 -1.74 9.54 -10.30
CA LEU A 76 -2.46 9.93 -11.51
C LEU A 76 -1.63 10.90 -12.37
N LYS A 77 -1.97 10.97 -13.66
CA LYS A 77 -1.44 12.00 -14.57
C LYS A 77 -1.67 13.40 -13.97
N ASP A 78 -0.70 14.28 -14.18
CA ASP A 78 -0.69 15.67 -13.69
C ASP A 78 -0.71 15.83 -12.16
N GLY A 79 -0.49 14.73 -11.41
CA GLY A 79 -0.45 14.76 -9.95
C GLY A 79 -1.83 15.01 -9.31
N VAL A 80 -2.91 14.82 -10.06
CA VAL A 80 -4.27 15.00 -9.57
C VAL A 80 -4.53 14.04 -8.39
N PRO A 81 -5.12 14.50 -7.28
CA PRO A 81 -5.49 13.62 -6.18
C PRO A 81 -6.41 12.48 -6.63
N LEU A 82 -6.12 11.28 -6.17
CA LEU A 82 -7.01 10.14 -6.34
C LEU A 82 -8.26 10.34 -5.49
N THR A 83 -9.39 10.45 -6.14
CA THR A 83 -10.72 10.56 -5.55
C THR A 83 -11.67 9.64 -6.31
N PRO A 84 -12.83 9.29 -5.72
CA PRO A 84 -13.87 8.59 -6.47
C PRO A 84 -14.31 9.36 -7.73
N ALA A 85 -14.13 10.68 -7.80
CA ALA A 85 -14.44 11.49 -8.98
C ALA A 85 -13.34 11.43 -10.06
N SER A 86 -12.07 11.36 -9.67
CA SER A 86 -10.93 11.31 -10.60
C SER A 86 -10.62 9.91 -11.14
N LEU A 87 -11.19 8.86 -10.54
CA LEU A 87 -11.12 7.50 -11.10
C LEU A 87 -11.99 7.36 -12.36
N PHE A 88 -11.44 6.75 -13.40
CA PHE A 88 -12.19 6.34 -14.58
C PHE A 88 -13.31 5.35 -14.20
N ALA A 89 -14.48 5.42 -14.84
CA ALA A 89 -15.63 4.59 -14.48
C ALA A 89 -15.32 3.08 -14.42
N PHE A 90 -14.62 2.56 -15.44
CA PHE A 90 -14.18 1.16 -15.47
C PHE A 90 -13.18 0.81 -14.36
N ALA A 91 -12.27 1.73 -14.02
CA ALA A 91 -11.31 1.51 -12.94
C ALA A 91 -12.01 1.42 -11.57
N LYS A 92 -13.13 2.13 -11.36
CA LYS A 92 -13.94 2.01 -10.14
C LYS A 92 -14.54 0.60 -10.00
N VAL A 93 -15.08 0.06 -11.09
CA VAL A 93 -15.67 -1.29 -11.09
C VAL A 93 -14.58 -2.34 -10.83
N SER A 94 -13.44 -2.24 -11.50
CA SER A 94 -12.30 -3.15 -11.26
C SER A 94 -11.76 -3.05 -9.84
N LEU A 95 -11.69 -1.84 -9.29
CA LEU A 95 -11.29 -1.63 -7.89
C LEU A 95 -12.28 -2.28 -6.93
N LEU A 96 -13.58 -2.07 -7.12
CA LEU A 96 -14.62 -2.67 -6.29
C LEU A 96 -14.51 -4.20 -6.30
N HIS A 97 -14.41 -4.82 -7.47
CA HIS A 97 -14.24 -6.28 -7.58
C HIS A 97 -12.98 -6.77 -6.87
N ALA A 98 -11.86 -6.06 -7.01
CA ALA A 98 -10.62 -6.43 -6.35
C ALA A 98 -10.73 -6.31 -4.83
N VAL A 99 -11.28 -5.20 -4.32
CA VAL A 99 -11.48 -4.97 -2.88
C VAL A 99 -12.40 -6.02 -2.27
N THR A 100 -13.56 -6.28 -2.89
CA THR A 100 -14.50 -7.31 -2.41
C THR A 100 -13.84 -8.69 -2.29
N ALA A 101 -13.04 -9.09 -3.30
CA ALA A 101 -12.32 -10.36 -3.26
C ALA A 101 -11.25 -10.39 -2.15
N LEU A 102 -10.49 -9.30 -2.00
CA LEU A 102 -9.44 -9.16 -0.98
C LEU A 102 -10.01 -9.19 0.44
N GLU A 103 -11.07 -8.44 0.70
CA GLU A 103 -11.74 -8.40 1.99
C GLU A 103 -12.39 -9.75 2.32
N GLY A 104 -12.95 -10.45 1.33
CA GLY A 104 -13.43 -11.83 1.47
C GLY A 104 -12.33 -12.82 1.90
N MET A 105 -11.06 -12.53 1.60
CA MET A 105 -9.89 -13.30 2.06
C MET A 105 -9.30 -12.78 3.39
N GLY A 106 -9.98 -11.83 4.06
CA GLY A 106 -9.48 -11.19 5.28
C GLY A 106 -8.25 -10.31 5.05
N VAL A 107 -8.04 -9.82 3.83
CA VAL A 107 -6.98 -8.86 3.50
C VAL A 107 -7.53 -7.45 3.63
N ARG A 108 -6.87 -6.62 4.43
CA ARG A 108 -7.22 -5.22 4.56
C ARG A 108 -6.66 -4.45 3.36
N VAL A 109 -7.49 -3.63 2.71
CA VAL A 109 -7.06 -2.83 1.56
C VAL A 109 -6.96 -1.36 1.97
N GLU A 110 -5.85 -0.72 1.60
CA GLU A 110 -5.63 0.71 1.71
C GLU A 110 -5.33 1.28 0.32
N ILE A 111 -5.82 2.49 0.04
CA ILE A 111 -5.57 3.19 -1.23
C ILE A 111 -4.97 4.54 -0.90
N VAL A 112 -3.82 4.84 -1.49
CA VAL A 112 -3.05 6.05 -1.22
C VAL A 112 -2.81 6.78 -2.53
N SER A 113 -3.22 8.05 -2.58
CA SER A 113 -2.84 8.95 -3.67
C SER A 113 -1.39 9.39 -3.49
N ILE A 114 -0.57 9.22 -4.52
CA ILE A 114 0.79 9.75 -4.58
C ILE A 114 0.75 11.05 -5.40
N SER A 115 1.36 12.11 -4.88
CA SER A 115 1.48 13.41 -5.57
C SER A 115 2.95 13.70 -5.84
N ARG A 116 3.27 14.40 -6.93
CA ARG A 116 4.66 14.74 -7.31
C ARG A 116 5.22 15.94 -6.54
N THR A 117 4.46 16.51 -5.60
CA THR A 117 4.88 17.68 -4.84
C THR A 117 6.05 17.31 -3.92
N SER A 118 7.25 17.75 -4.30
CA SER A 118 8.43 17.77 -3.44
C SER A 118 8.22 18.81 -2.34
N VAL A 119 7.61 18.41 -1.22
CA VAL A 119 7.80 19.07 0.07
C VAL A 119 7.86 17.99 1.14
N THR A 120 9.05 17.41 1.35
CA THR A 120 9.46 17.00 2.70
C THR A 120 10.26 18.17 3.27
N GLY A 121 9.58 19.29 3.49
CA GLY A 121 10.07 20.32 4.39
C GLY A 121 9.73 19.86 5.80
N MET A 122 10.70 19.25 6.48
CA MET A 122 10.74 19.34 7.94
C MET A 122 10.77 20.83 8.26
N VAL A 123 9.65 21.37 8.74
CA VAL A 123 9.69 22.61 9.50
C VAL A 123 10.25 22.24 10.86
N THR A 124 11.57 22.31 11.00
CA THR A 124 12.19 22.48 12.32
C THR A 124 11.90 23.92 12.72
N SER A 125 10.98 24.10 13.66
CA SER A 125 10.84 25.36 14.38
C SER A 125 12.06 25.51 15.29
N GLU A 126 13.14 26.08 14.75
CA GLU A 126 14.25 26.63 15.53
C GLU A 126 14.26 28.15 15.38
N GLY A 127 14.21 28.84 16.53
CA GLY A 127 14.76 30.17 16.69
C GLY A 127 13.76 31.33 16.76
N ARG A 128 13.36 31.70 17.99
CA ARG A 128 13.47 33.11 18.41
C ARG A 128 13.61 33.20 19.93
N ALA A 129 14.86 33.07 20.39
CA ALA A 129 15.28 33.69 21.64
C ALA A 129 15.78 35.09 21.28
N ASP A 130 14.96 36.11 21.52
CA ASP A 130 15.43 37.49 21.53
C ASP A 130 15.76 37.87 22.97
N ALA A 131 17.05 38.07 23.20
CA ALA A 131 17.60 38.79 24.34
C ALA A 131 17.61 40.30 24.06
N SER A 132 17.64 41.08 25.15
CA SER A 132 17.84 42.55 25.29
C SER A 132 16.57 43.28 25.74
N SER A 133 16.59 44.16 26.74
CA SER A 133 17.60 44.68 27.67
C SER A 133 16.85 45.19 28.90
#